data_AF-A0A6G3TYH9-F1
#
_entry.id   AF-A0A6G3TYH9-F1
#
_cell.length_a   1.000
_cell.length_b   1.000
_cell.length_c   1.000
_cell.angle_alpha   90.00
_cell.angle_beta   90.00
_cell.angle_gamma   90.00
#
_symmetry.space_group_name_H-M   'P 1'
#
loop_
_entity.id
_entity.type
_entity.pdbx_description
1 polymer ?
#
loop_
_entity_poly.entity_id
_entity_poly.type
_entity_poly.pdbx_seq_one_letter_code
_entity_poly.pdbx_strand_id
1 'polypeptide(L)'
;MCGRYAASRSPEDLAGIFEIEKWEAQESLEPDYNVAPTKEVHAVLDRPVKDADDPRPVRQLRTLKWGLVPSWSKTPEGGARMINARAETVHEKPSYRRAFSTRRCILPADGYYEWVTGKQERELEVEGKKKRPRKQPYFVTPADGSVFAMAGLYEFWRDRTLPDDHPRAWWVTCSVITTEAETDPLAVSPADGPRSLAEIHPRMPLMLTPDRWDAWLDPARTDVEDLRALLAPPPPGLMRAYPVTTAVSNVRNNGPELLKELAAPEEGTLF
;
A
#
# COMPACT_ATOMS: atom_id res chain seq x y z
N MET A 1 -1.88 -2.14 10.56
CA MET A 1 -2.58 -1.55 9.40
C MET A 1 -1.45 -0.89 8.64
N CYS A 2 -1.24 -1.24 7.38
CA CYS A 2 -0.05 -0.82 6.65
C CYS A 2 0.06 0.71 6.58
N GLY A 3 1.05 1.26 7.29
CA GLY A 3 1.29 2.70 7.39
C GLY A 3 2.68 3.12 6.91
N ARG A 4 3.44 2.18 6.34
CA ARG A 4 4.74 2.43 5.77
C ARG A 4 5.13 1.36 4.77
N TYR A 5 5.73 1.76 3.66
CA TYR A 5 6.30 0.83 2.69
C TYR A 5 7.52 1.42 1.99
N ALA A 6 8.20 0.61 1.18
CA ALA A 6 9.28 1.07 0.31
C ALA A 6 8.86 0.93 -1.15
N ALA A 7 9.19 1.92 -1.96
CA ALA A 7 8.99 1.94 -3.41
C ALA A 7 10.21 2.60 -4.06
N SER A 8 11.18 1.78 -4.43
CA SER A 8 12.46 2.21 -5.00
C SER A 8 12.60 1.95 -6.49
N ARG A 9 11.68 1.18 -7.09
CA ARG A 9 11.69 0.84 -8.52
C ARG A 9 11.46 2.07 -9.40
N SER A 10 12.20 2.13 -10.50
CA SER A 10 12.08 3.20 -11.50
C SER A 10 10.77 3.09 -12.30
N PRO A 11 10.28 4.18 -12.91
CA PRO A 11 9.17 4.12 -13.86
C PRO A 11 9.39 3.11 -14.98
N GLU A 12 10.64 2.97 -15.47
CA GLU A 12 11.02 2.02 -16.52
C GLU A 12 10.87 0.56 -16.07
N ASP A 13 11.31 0.24 -14.84
CA ASP A 13 11.13 -1.09 -14.26
C ASP A 13 9.63 -1.40 -14.11
N LEU A 14 8.87 -0.45 -13.57
CA LEU A 14 7.43 -0.59 -13.38
C LEU A 14 6.70 -0.73 -14.73
N ALA A 15 7.16 -0.03 -15.76
CA ALA A 15 6.62 -0.15 -17.11
C ALA A 15 6.80 -1.53 -17.70
N GLY A 16 7.99 -2.12 -17.52
CA GLY A 16 8.26 -3.50 -17.93
C GLY A 16 7.46 -4.53 -17.12
N ILE A 17 7.34 -4.34 -15.81
CA ILE A 17 6.65 -5.29 -14.92
C ILE A 17 5.14 -5.30 -15.16
N PHE A 18 4.52 -4.12 -15.28
CA PHE A 18 3.06 -4.00 -15.37
C PHE A 18 2.54 -3.84 -16.79
N GLU A 19 3.42 -3.81 -17.81
CA GLU A 19 3.06 -3.57 -19.22
C GLU A 19 2.41 -2.19 -19.41
N ILE A 20 3.06 -1.14 -18.89
CA ILE A 20 2.52 0.22 -18.90
C ILE A 20 2.66 0.81 -20.31
N GLU A 21 1.53 1.22 -20.89
CA GLU A 21 1.45 1.86 -22.20
C GLU A 21 1.72 3.38 -22.12
N LYS A 22 1.39 4.04 -20.99
CA LYS A 22 1.54 5.50 -20.84
C LYS A 22 1.96 5.95 -19.44
N TRP A 23 3.08 6.64 -19.35
CA TRP A 23 3.49 7.44 -18.19
C TRP A 23 4.05 8.80 -18.63
N GLU A 24 4.04 9.78 -17.74
CA GLU A 24 4.57 11.12 -17.98
C GLU A 24 5.88 11.26 -17.19
N ALA A 25 6.98 11.62 -17.85
CA ALA A 25 8.29 11.70 -17.20
C ALA A 25 8.32 12.71 -16.04
N GLN A 26 7.48 13.75 -16.10
CA GLN A 26 7.32 14.77 -15.08
C GLN A 26 6.62 14.27 -13.81
N GLU A 27 5.94 13.12 -13.88
CA GLU A 27 5.32 12.46 -12.73
C GLU A 27 6.26 11.47 -12.03
N SER A 28 7.49 11.29 -12.53
CA SER A 28 8.46 10.34 -11.95
C SER A 28 8.82 10.73 -10.52
N LEU A 29 8.81 9.74 -9.63
CA LEU A 29 9.24 9.88 -8.24
C LEU A 29 10.64 9.28 -8.04
N GLU A 30 11.43 9.93 -7.19
CA GLU A 30 12.68 9.37 -6.69
C GLU A 30 12.41 8.13 -5.82
N PRO A 31 13.38 7.18 -5.74
CA PRO A 31 13.28 6.05 -4.84
C PRO A 31 12.98 6.47 -3.40
N ASP A 32 11.97 5.85 -2.79
CA ASP A 32 11.56 6.11 -1.41
C ASP A 32 11.51 4.81 -0.61
N TYR A 33 12.48 4.63 0.26
CA TYR A 33 12.61 3.46 1.13
C TYR A 33 11.75 3.57 2.39
N ASN A 34 11.05 4.69 2.60
CA ASN A 34 10.27 4.96 3.80
C ASN A 34 9.02 5.80 3.48
N VAL A 35 8.19 5.30 2.56
CA VAL A 35 6.97 5.95 2.08
C VAL A 35 5.96 6.04 3.22
N ALA A 36 5.67 7.26 3.66
CA ALA A 36 4.71 7.55 4.73
C ALA A 36 3.38 8.08 4.16
N PRO A 37 2.28 8.02 4.94
CA PRO A 37 1.02 8.66 4.59
C PRO A 37 1.18 10.09 4.08
N THR A 38 0.32 10.48 3.15
CA THR A 38 0.26 11.79 2.48
C THR A 38 1.37 12.11 1.47
N LYS A 39 2.39 11.25 1.35
CA LYS A 39 3.35 11.33 0.24
C LYS A 39 2.66 11.04 -1.11
N GLU A 40 3.27 11.53 -2.17
CA GLU A 40 2.96 11.12 -3.54
C GLU A 40 3.60 9.76 -3.82
N VAL A 41 2.88 8.92 -4.56
CA VAL A 41 3.22 7.52 -4.81
C VAL A 41 2.82 7.13 -6.23
N HIS A 42 3.60 6.24 -6.85
CA HIS A 42 3.21 5.66 -8.13
C HIS A 42 1.97 4.77 -7.96
N ALA A 43 1.09 4.80 -8.95
CA ALA A 43 -0.07 3.92 -9.06
C ALA A 43 -0.26 3.48 -10.51
N VAL A 44 -0.46 2.18 -10.69
CA VAL A 44 -0.82 1.59 -11.98
C VAL A 44 -2.35 1.54 -12.08
N LEU A 45 -2.91 2.08 -13.15
CA LEU A 45 -4.35 2.10 -13.38
C LEU A 45 -4.66 1.98 -14.88
N ASP A 46 -5.79 1.36 -15.22
CA ASP A 46 -6.28 1.34 -16.60
C ASP A 46 -7.33 2.43 -16.75
N ARG A 47 -7.13 3.31 -17.75
CA ARG A 47 -8.05 4.43 -18.01
C ARG A 47 -7.98 4.85 -19.48
N PRO A 48 -9.08 5.35 -20.06
CA PRO A 48 -9.01 6.06 -21.33
C PRO A 48 -8.08 7.27 -21.24
N VAL A 49 -7.32 7.53 -22.30
CA VAL A 49 -6.53 8.76 -22.39
C VAL A 49 -7.48 9.91 -22.71
N LYS A 50 -7.39 10.99 -21.94
CA LYS A 50 -8.20 12.18 -22.18
C LYS A 50 -7.90 12.72 -23.58
N ASP A 51 -8.95 13.06 -24.33
CA ASP A 51 -8.85 13.66 -25.67
C ASP A 51 -8.20 12.76 -26.74
N ALA A 52 -8.06 11.45 -26.49
CA ALA A 52 -7.64 10.48 -27.50
C ALA A 52 -8.81 10.05 -28.40
N ASP A 53 -8.53 9.80 -29.67
CA ASP A 53 -9.52 9.34 -30.65
C ASP A 53 -10.11 7.96 -30.29
N ASP A 54 -9.27 7.08 -29.72
CA ASP A 54 -9.68 5.77 -29.21
C ASP A 54 -10.02 5.86 -27.71
N PRO A 55 -11.26 5.60 -27.29
CA PRO A 55 -11.65 5.61 -25.89
C PRO A 55 -11.24 4.34 -25.12
N ARG A 56 -10.53 3.38 -25.75
CA ARG A 56 -10.04 2.18 -25.08
C ARG A 56 -9.20 2.56 -23.85
N PRO A 57 -9.44 1.93 -22.70
CA PRO A 57 -8.54 2.05 -21.56
C PRO A 57 -7.15 1.53 -21.91
N VAL A 58 -6.13 2.31 -21.56
CA VAL A 58 -4.73 1.89 -21.63
C VAL A 58 -4.15 1.82 -20.22
N ARG A 59 -3.15 0.98 -20.03
CA ARG A 59 -2.45 0.89 -18.74
C ARG A 59 -1.52 2.07 -18.52
N GLN A 60 -1.67 2.72 -17.36
CA GLN A 60 -1.03 3.99 -17.05
C GLN A 60 -0.27 3.91 -15.74
N LEU A 61 0.93 4.49 -15.70
CA LEU A 61 1.58 4.88 -14.44
C LEU A 61 1.18 6.32 -14.14
N ARG A 62 0.67 6.56 -12.93
CA ARG A 62 0.30 7.90 -12.46
C ARG A 62 0.85 8.16 -11.08
N THR A 63 1.09 9.42 -10.77
CA THR A 63 1.47 9.84 -9.42
C THR A 63 0.25 10.33 -8.64
N LEU A 64 -0.04 9.66 -7.53
CA LEU A 64 -1.21 9.89 -6.67
C LEU A 64 -0.79 10.22 -5.25
N LYS A 65 -1.63 10.96 -4.52
CA LYS A 65 -1.39 11.21 -3.08
C LYS A 65 -1.95 10.08 -2.21
N TRP A 66 -1.12 9.46 -1.37
CA TRP A 66 -1.57 8.39 -0.47
C TRP A 66 -2.34 8.93 0.73
N GLY A 67 -3.65 8.67 0.78
CA GLY A 67 -4.59 9.24 1.75
C GLY A 67 -5.84 9.74 1.04
N LEU A 68 -6.78 8.83 0.80
CA LEU A 68 -7.94 9.06 -0.07
C LEU A 68 -8.84 10.19 0.44
N VAL A 69 -9.18 11.12 -0.44
CA VAL A 69 -10.18 12.16 -0.19
C VAL A 69 -11.45 11.81 -0.98
N PRO A 70 -12.56 11.46 -0.31
CA PRO A 70 -13.81 11.18 -1.00
C PRO A 70 -14.27 12.36 -1.86
N SER A 71 -14.81 12.08 -3.04
CA SER A 71 -15.20 13.14 -4.02
C SER A 71 -16.23 14.14 -3.48
N TRP A 72 -16.98 13.77 -2.43
CA TRP A 72 -18.00 14.60 -1.79
C TRP A 72 -17.48 15.38 -0.57
N SER A 73 -16.25 15.13 -0.14
CA SER A 73 -15.64 15.84 0.99
C SER A 73 -15.59 17.34 0.72
N LYS A 74 -15.85 18.14 1.75
CA LYS A 74 -15.74 19.61 1.66
C LYS A 74 -14.28 20.07 1.71
N THR A 75 -13.42 19.27 2.33
CA THR A 75 -12.04 19.62 2.64
C THR A 75 -11.12 18.38 2.57
N PRO A 76 -9.80 18.53 2.39
CA PRO A 76 -8.88 17.40 2.21
C PRO A 76 -8.30 16.81 3.52
N GLU A 77 -8.50 17.44 4.69
CA GLU A 77 -7.78 17.09 5.93
C GLU A 77 -8.11 15.68 6.46
N GLY A 78 -9.24 15.10 6.04
CA GLY A 78 -9.61 13.73 6.36
C GLY A 78 -8.74 12.66 5.68
N GLY A 79 -8.08 12.99 4.57
CA GLY A 79 -7.40 12.02 3.71
C GLY A 79 -6.28 11.25 4.40
N ALA A 80 -5.54 11.89 5.30
CA ALA A 80 -4.46 11.23 6.07
C ALA A 80 -4.93 10.05 6.93
N ARG A 81 -6.23 9.99 7.26
CA ARG A 81 -6.84 8.87 8.02
C ARG A 81 -7.40 7.78 7.11
N MET A 82 -7.40 8.00 5.80
CA MET A 82 -8.02 7.15 4.77
C MET A 82 -6.97 6.50 3.87
N ILE A 83 -5.80 6.23 4.43
CA ILE A 83 -4.69 5.53 3.78
C ILE A 83 -4.98 4.06 3.50
N ASN A 84 -5.92 3.47 4.24
CA ASN A 84 -6.30 2.07 4.12
C ASN A 84 -7.82 1.92 4.04
N ALA A 85 -8.28 1.01 3.18
CA ALA A 85 -9.65 0.53 3.11
C ALA A 85 -9.69 -0.97 3.47
N ARG A 86 -10.70 -1.40 4.22
CA ARG A 86 -10.86 -2.80 4.64
C ARG A 86 -11.60 -3.59 3.58
N ALA A 87 -11.02 -4.68 3.07
CA ALA A 87 -11.61 -5.53 2.03
C ALA A 87 -13.06 -5.96 2.37
N GLU A 88 -13.34 -6.23 3.64
CA GLU A 88 -14.63 -6.70 4.14
C GLU A 88 -15.75 -5.69 3.94
N THR A 89 -15.45 -4.38 3.89
CA THR A 89 -16.46 -3.31 3.87
C THR A 89 -16.25 -2.29 2.75
N VAL A 90 -15.22 -2.45 1.92
CA VAL A 90 -14.83 -1.48 0.89
C VAL A 90 -15.95 -1.23 -0.13
N HIS A 91 -16.77 -2.25 -0.40
CA HIS A 91 -17.90 -2.21 -1.33
C HIS A 91 -19.15 -1.51 -0.74
N GLU A 92 -19.23 -1.36 0.59
CA GLU A 92 -20.40 -0.79 1.26
C GLU A 92 -20.17 0.67 1.69
N LYS A 93 -18.95 0.99 2.13
CA LYS A 93 -18.64 2.28 2.76
C LYS A 93 -18.79 3.43 1.75
N PRO A 94 -19.55 4.51 2.05
CA PRO A 94 -19.76 5.63 1.13
C PRO A 94 -18.47 6.28 0.60
N SER A 95 -17.41 6.25 1.40
CA SER A 95 -16.10 6.77 1.03
C SER A 95 -15.36 5.96 -0.03
N TYR A 96 -15.69 4.67 -0.18
CA TYR A 96 -14.92 3.74 -1.02
C TYR A 96 -15.75 3.06 -2.10
N ARG A 97 -17.03 2.78 -1.86
CA ARG A 97 -17.88 1.95 -2.74
C ARG A 97 -17.86 2.37 -4.21
N ARG A 98 -17.87 3.68 -4.49
CA ARG A 98 -17.84 4.19 -5.86
C ARG A 98 -16.47 4.03 -6.52
N ALA A 99 -15.40 4.22 -5.74
CA ALA A 99 -14.05 3.99 -6.22
C ALA A 99 -13.79 2.50 -6.42
N PHE A 100 -14.28 1.65 -5.51
CA PHE A 100 -14.21 0.20 -5.63
C PHE A 100 -14.80 -0.31 -6.96
N SER A 101 -15.93 0.23 -7.41
CA SER A 101 -16.56 -0.19 -8.66
C SER A 101 -15.86 0.29 -9.93
N THR A 102 -15.11 1.40 -9.92
CA THR A 102 -14.68 2.07 -11.19
C THR A 102 -13.30 2.74 -11.17
N ARG A 103 -12.64 2.82 -10.01
CA ARG A 103 -11.38 3.54 -9.79
C ARG A 103 -10.45 2.71 -8.92
N ARG A 104 -10.07 1.56 -9.47
CA ARG A 104 -9.11 0.64 -8.88
C ARG A 104 -7.72 0.92 -9.45
N CYS A 105 -6.70 0.71 -8.63
CA CYS A 105 -5.31 0.82 -9.02
C CYS A 105 -4.49 -0.26 -8.33
N ILE A 106 -3.24 -0.42 -8.77
CA ILE A 106 -2.20 -1.16 -8.05
C ILE A 106 -1.19 -0.14 -7.54
N LEU A 107 -0.83 -0.25 -6.27
CA LEU A 107 0.24 0.53 -5.65
C LEU A 107 1.49 -0.36 -5.55
N PRO A 108 2.46 -0.21 -6.46
CA PRO A 108 3.66 -1.04 -6.44
C PRO A 108 4.56 -0.67 -5.25
N ALA A 109 5.14 -1.70 -4.63
CA ALA A 109 6.10 -1.57 -3.54
C ALA A 109 7.19 -2.64 -3.65
N ASP A 110 8.33 -2.38 -3.01
CA ASP A 110 9.33 -3.40 -2.71
C ASP A 110 8.84 -4.32 -1.59
N GLY A 111 7.99 -3.79 -0.72
CA GLY A 111 7.45 -4.44 0.46
C GLY A 111 6.98 -3.38 1.45
N TYR A 112 6.38 -3.81 2.56
CA TYR A 112 5.85 -2.91 3.58
C TYR A 112 6.46 -3.16 4.96
N TYR A 113 6.43 -2.15 5.83
CA TYR A 113 6.88 -2.30 7.21
C TYR A 113 5.70 -2.50 8.15
N GLU A 114 5.87 -3.38 9.13
CA GLU A 114 5.02 -3.45 10.31
C GLU A 114 5.83 -3.58 11.60
N TRP A 115 5.26 -3.13 12.71
CA TRP A 115 5.97 -3.01 13.98
C TRP A 115 5.41 -3.99 15.02
N VAL A 116 6.25 -4.93 15.44
CA VAL A 116 5.95 -5.92 16.49
C VAL A 116 6.35 -5.38 17.86
N THR A 117 5.45 -5.42 18.83
CA THR A 117 5.74 -5.00 20.21
C THR A 117 6.64 -6.03 20.92
N GLY A 118 7.73 -5.57 21.53
CA GLY A 118 8.65 -6.43 22.27
C GLY A 118 8.11 -6.98 23.61
N LYS A 119 8.72 -8.06 24.12
CA LYS A 119 8.32 -8.77 25.34
C LYS A 119 8.34 -7.91 26.61
N GLN A 120 9.49 -7.27 26.84
CA GLN A 120 9.80 -6.55 28.09
C GLN A 120 8.90 -5.33 28.30
N GLU A 121 8.27 -4.83 27.24
CA GLU A 121 7.52 -3.58 27.32
C GLU A 121 6.04 -3.77 27.52
N ARG A 122 5.48 -4.92 27.09
CA ARG A 122 4.16 -5.36 27.58
C ARG A 122 4.19 -5.52 29.10
N GLU A 123 5.29 -6.04 29.64
CA GLU A 123 5.48 -6.21 31.08
C GLU A 123 5.64 -4.85 31.80
N LEU A 124 6.42 -3.92 31.24
CA LEU A 124 6.59 -2.57 31.81
C LEU A 124 5.34 -1.66 31.69
N GLU A 125 4.51 -1.83 30.65
CA GLU A 125 3.19 -1.19 30.54
C GLU A 125 2.22 -1.71 31.61
N VAL A 126 2.24 -3.02 31.89
CA VAL A 126 1.46 -3.63 32.99
C VAL A 126 1.93 -3.12 34.36
N GLU A 127 3.22 -2.83 34.53
CA GLU A 127 3.77 -2.18 35.74
C GLU A 127 3.50 -0.66 35.84
N GLY A 128 2.78 -0.06 34.89
CA GLY A 128 2.42 1.37 34.92
C GLY A 128 3.59 2.32 34.62
N LYS A 129 4.75 1.80 34.17
CA LYS A 129 5.89 2.62 33.75
C LYS A 129 5.68 3.05 32.29
N LYS A 130 5.30 4.32 32.09
CA LYS A 130 5.03 4.99 30.80
C LYS A 130 6.23 5.08 29.83
N LYS A 131 6.95 4.00 29.54
CA LYS A 131 7.84 3.99 28.36
C LYS A 131 6.99 3.59 27.16
N ARG A 132 7.08 4.38 26.08
CA ARG A 132 6.50 3.96 24.79
C ARG A 132 7.11 2.59 24.45
N PRO A 133 6.31 1.58 24.12
CA PRO A 133 6.87 0.33 23.69
C PRO A 133 7.72 0.55 22.42
N ARG A 134 9.03 0.33 22.52
CA ARG A 134 9.96 -0.02 21.45
C ARG A 134 9.44 -1.24 20.70
N LYS A 135 9.03 -0.96 19.48
CA LYS A 135 8.59 -1.98 18.56
C LYS A 135 9.71 -2.32 17.60
N GLN A 136 9.90 -3.61 17.35
CA GLN A 136 10.76 -4.10 16.29
C GLN A 136 10.04 -3.94 14.94
N PRO A 137 10.57 -3.16 13.99
CA PRO A 137 10.05 -3.18 12.64
C PRO A 137 10.48 -4.44 11.90
N TYR A 138 9.53 -5.02 11.15
CA TYR A 138 9.77 -6.06 10.17
C TYR A 138 9.45 -5.52 8.78
N PHE A 139 10.25 -5.88 7.79
CA PHE A 139 9.94 -5.66 6.39
C PHE A 139 9.34 -6.94 5.81
N VAL A 140 8.17 -6.81 5.20
CA VAL A 140 7.41 -7.89 4.55
C VAL A 140 7.45 -7.69 3.04
N THR A 141 7.83 -8.72 2.30
CA THR A 141 8.08 -8.65 0.86
C THR A 141 7.83 -10.01 0.19
N PRO A 142 7.55 -10.08 -1.13
CA PRO A 142 7.48 -11.34 -1.84
C PRO A 142 8.78 -12.13 -1.71
N ALA A 143 8.67 -13.42 -1.42
CA ALA A 143 9.83 -14.27 -1.17
C ALA A 143 10.69 -14.50 -2.41
N ASP A 144 10.11 -14.37 -3.60
CA ASP A 144 10.76 -14.50 -4.90
C ASP A 144 11.43 -13.20 -5.38
N GLY A 145 11.31 -12.10 -4.61
CA GLY A 145 11.85 -10.79 -4.98
C GLY A 145 11.02 -10.02 -6.02
N SER A 146 9.83 -10.52 -6.37
CA SER A 146 8.90 -9.81 -7.26
C SER A 146 8.40 -8.50 -6.65
N VAL A 147 7.66 -7.72 -7.45
CA VAL A 147 7.02 -6.50 -6.95
C VAL A 147 5.88 -6.86 -5.99
N PHE A 148 5.79 -6.14 -4.87
CA PHE A 148 4.64 -6.24 -3.99
C PHE A 148 3.51 -5.36 -4.55
N ALA A 149 2.64 -5.95 -5.36
CA ALA A 149 1.52 -5.28 -6.01
C ALA A 149 0.31 -5.13 -5.07
N MET A 150 0.19 -4.00 -4.37
CA MET A 150 -0.92 -3.76 -3.44
C MET A 150 -2.18 -3.36 -4.19
N ALA A 151 -3.30 -4.05 -3.94
CA ALA A 151 -4.61 -3.61 -4.40
C ALA A 151 -4.93 -2.23 -3.80
N GLY A 152 -5.28 -1.28 -4.65
CA GLY A 152 -5.58 0.09 -4.25
C GLY A 152 -6.85 0.63 -4.90
N LEU A 153 -7.35 1.70 -4.31
CA LEU A 153 -8.41 2.53 -4.88
C LEU A 153 -7.87 3.93 -5.10
N TYR A 154 -8.42 4.64 -6.07
CA TYR A 154 -8.16 6.06 -6.25
C TYR A 154 -9.45 6.88 -6.37
N GLU A 155 -9.35 8.17 -6.07
CA GLU A 155 -10.47 9.10 -6.13
C GLU A 155 -10.03 10.46 -6.65
N PHE A 156 -10.91 11.08 -7.43
CA PHE A 156 -10.76 12.48 -7.83
C PHE A 156 -11.52 13.35 -6.84
N TRP A 157 -10.81 14.31 -6.28
CA TRP A 157 -11.41 15.33 -5.44
C TRP A 157 -11.12 16.70 -6.02
N ARG A 158 -12.15 17.54 -6.09
CA ARG A 158 -12.02 18.92 -6.54
C ARG A 158 -12.07 19.86 -5.35
N ASP A 159 -11.03 20.65 -5.18
CA ASP A 159 -11.02 21.79 -4.28
C ASP A 159 -11.92 22.89 -4.84
N ARG A 160 -13.11 23.03 -4.25
CA ARG A 160 -14.11 24.03 -4.66
C ARG A 160 -13.78 25.45 -4.17
N THR A 161 -12.71 25.62 -3.39
CA THR A 161 -12.24 26.95 -2.99
C THR A 161 -11.38 27.62 -4.07
N LEU A 162 -10.93 26.85 -5.06
CA LEU A 162 -10.13 27.31 -6.18
C LEU A 162 -10.99 27.49 -7.44
N PRO A 163 -10.61 28.41 -8.37
CA PRO A 163 -11.25 28.55 -9.67
C PRO A 163 -11.28 27.25 -10.49
N ASP A 164 -12.20 27.15 -11.46
CA ASP A 164 -12.39 25.96 -12.30
C ASP A 164 -11.18 25.59 -13.15
N ASP A 165 -10.42 26.59 -13.61
CA ASP A 165 -9.22 26.46 -14.42
C ASP A 165 -7.91 26.41 -13.61
N HIS A 166 -7.99 26.48 -12.28
CA HIS A 166 -6.81 26.51 -11.44
C HIS A 166 -6.07 25.15 -11.52
N PRO A 167 -4.75 25.13 -11.81
CA PRO A 167 -4.01 23.89 -12.11
C PRO A 167 -3.96 22.88 -10.95
N ARG A 168 -4.18 23.35 -9.71
CA ARG A 168 -4.24 22.50 -8.49
C ARG A 168 -5.65 22.27 -7.94
N ALA A 169 -6.68 22.64 -8.69
CA ALA A 169 -8.07 22.45 -8.26
C ALA A 169 -8.44 20.96 -8.16
N TRP A 170 -7.74 20.09 -8.91
CA TRP A 170 -7.98 18.66 -8.90
C TRP A 170 -6.87 17.91 -8.17
N TRP A 171 -7.30 17.01 -7.30
CA TRP A 171 -6.45 16.09 -6.57
C TRP A 171 -6.79 14.67 -7.01
N VAL A 172 -5.77 13.84 -7.14
CA VAL A 172 -5.95 12.40 -7.30
C VAL A 172 -5.31 11.72 -6.11
N THR A 173 -6.12 11.02 -5.34
CA THR A 173 -5.70 10.45 -4.04
C THR A 173 -6.00 8.97 -4.01
N CYS A 174 -5.26 8.20 -3.22
CA CYS A 174 -5.40 6.74 -3.18
C CYS A 174 -5.48 6.15 -1.77
N SER A 175 -5.96 4.91 -1.69
CA SER A 175 -6.02 4.10 -0.48
C SER A 175 -5.57 2.68 -0.79
N VAL A 176 -4.82 2.06 0.12
CA VAL A 176 -4.44 0.65 0.04
C VAL A 176 -5.58 -0.22 0.57
N ILE A 177 -5.95 -1.28 -0.12
CA ILE A 177 -6.89 -2.26 0.42
C ILE A 177 -6.13 -3.19 1.36
N THR A 178 -6.72 -3.46 2.52
CA THR A 178 -6.16 -4.34 3.55
C THR A 178 -7.11 -5.49 3.82
N THR A 179 -6.54 -6.66 4.12
CA THR A 179 -7.24 -7.89 4.47
C THR A 179 -6.70 -8.43 5.80
N GLU A 180 -7.29 -9.50 6.32
CA GLU A 180 -6.74 -10.27 7.44
C GLU A 180 -5.35 -10.80 7.10
N ALA A 181 -4.43 -10.76 8.05
CA ALA A 181 -3.08 -11.26 7.82
C ALA A 181 -3.06 -12.79 7.78
N GLU A 182 -2.24 -13.35 6.90
CA GLU A 182 -2.04 -14.79 6.76
C GLU A 182 -1.56 -15.42 8.08
N THR A 183 -2.23 -16.49 8.50
CA THR A 183 -1.86 -17.32 9.65
C THR A 183 -0.92 -18.45 9.26
N ASP A 184 -0.86 -18.79 7.97
CA ASP A 184 0.05 -19.80 7.45
C ASP A 184 1.52 -19.37 7.58
N PRO A 185 2.46 -20.34 7.60
CA PRO A 185 3.87 -20.02 7.70
C PRO A 185 4.38 -19.17 6.54
N LEU A 186 5.27 -18.22 6.86
CA LEU A 186 6.06 -17.47 5.90
C LEU A 186 6.88 -18.43 5.02
N ALA A 187 7.02 -18.09 3.75
CA ALA A 187 7.83 -18.83 2.78
C ALA A 187 9.28 -18.99 3.25
N VAL A 188 9.80 -17.91 3.85
CA VAL A 188 11.09 -17.88 4.53
C VAL A 188 10.83 -17.36 5.93
N SER A 189 10.94 -18.27 6.90
CA SER A 189 10.88 -17.93 8.32
C SER A 189 12.27 -17.56 8.83
N PRO A 190 12.42 -16.48 9.62
CA PRO A 190 13.67 -16.21 10.30
C PRO A 190 13.98 -17.32 11.33
N ALA A 191 15.25 -17.44 11.72
CA ALA A 191 15.67 -18.38 12.75
C ALA A 191 15.00 -18.06 14.09
N ASP A 192 14.97 -16.77 14.44
CA ASP A 192 14.25 -16.20 15.58
C ASP A 192 13.28 -15.13 15.08
N GLY A 193 12.02 -15.18 15.53
CA GLY A 193 11.00 -14.19 15.15
C GLY A 193 9.67 -14.79 14.70
N PRO A 194 8.80 -13.97 14.07
CA PRO A 194 7.47 -14.36 13.66
C PRO A 194 7.52 -15.43 12.57
N ARG A 195 6.61 -16.39 12.65
CA ARG A 195 6.47 -17.48 11.67
C ARG A 195 5.35 -17.22 10.66
N SER A 196 4.45 -16.29 10.95
CA SER A 196 3.31 -15.90 10.11
C SER A 196 3.16 -14.38 10.05
N LEU A 197 2.36 -13.86 9.13
CA LEU A 197 2.06 -12.42 9.09
C LEU A 197 1.13 -12.00 10.23
N ALA A 198 0.20 -12.87 10.64
CA ALA A 198 -0.72 -12.63 11.75
C ALA A 198 0.02 -12.42 13.09
N GLU A 199 1.18 -13.07 13.25
CA GLU A 199 2.11 -12.88 14.38
C GLU A 199 2.77 -11.50 14.38
N ILE A 200 2.95 -10.88 13.22
CA ILE A 200 3.48 -9.51 13.09
C ILE A 200 2.37 -8.49 13.36
N HIS A 201 1.24 -8.63 12.66
CA HIS A 201 0.09 -7.72 12.76
C HIS A 201 -1.18 -8.44 12.26
N PRO A 202 -2.37 -8.24 12.86
CA PRO A 202 -3.62 -8.91 12.43
C PRO A 202 -4.15 -8.52 11.03
N ARG A 203 -3.44 -7.67 10.30
CA ARG A 203 -3.86 -7.11 9.00
C ARG A 203 -2.65 -6.93 8.11
N MET A 204 -2.85 -7.14 6.81
CA MET A 204 -1.85 -6.90 5.76
C MET A 204 -2.47 -6.13 4.59
N PRO A 205 -1.67 -5.45 3.74
CA PRO A 205 -2.13 -5.06 2.41
C PRO A 205 -2.60 -6.29 1.63
N LEU A 206 -3.65 -6.13 0.83
CA LEU A 206 -4.07 -7.15 -0.11
C LEU A 206 -3.10 -7.15 -1.30
N MET A 207 -2.23 -8.15 -1.40
CA MET A 207 -1.38 -8.34 -2.57
C MET A 207 -2.15 -9.02 -3.70
N LEU A 208 -2.02 -8.48 -4.92
CA LEU A 208 -2.52 -9.09 -6.14
C LEU A 208 -1.40 -9.83 -6.86
N THR A 209 -1.68 -11.06 -7.25
CA THR A 209 -0.83 -11.87 -8.12
C THR A 209 -1.00 -11.43 -9.58
N PRO A 210 0.01 -11.64 -10.46
CA PRO A 210 -0.03 -11.15 -11.84
C PRO A 210 -1.28 -11.57 -12.63
N ASP A 211 -1.76 -12.80 -12.41
CA ASP A 211 -2.97 -13.34 -13.03
C ASP A 211 -4.27 -12.59 -12.67
N ARG A 212 -4.23 -11.71 -11.65
CA ARG A 212 -5.37 -10.92 -11.19
C ARG A 212 -5.29 -9.44 -11.59
N TRP A 213 -4.18 -8.98 -12.15
CA TRP A 213 -3.98 -7.54 -12.43
C TRP A 213 -4.98 -7.00 -13.44
N ASP A 214 -5.14 -7.65 -14.59
CA ASP A 214 -6.06 -7.18 -15.65
C ASP A 214 -7.51 -7.12 -15.15
N ALA A 215 -7.95 -8.20 -14.51
CA ALA A 215 -9.26 -8.30 -13.90
C ALA A 215 -9.52 -7.21 -12.85
N TRP A 216 -8.50 -6.84 -12.08
CA TRP A 216 -8.58 -5.79 -11.07
C TRP A 216 -8.56 -4.38 -11.68
N LEU A 217 -7.77 -4.15 -12.72
CA LEU A 217 -7.58 -2.83 -13.32
C LEU A 217 -8.67 -2.46 -14.33
N ASP A 218 -9.33 -3.43 -14.97
CA ASP A 218 -10.33 -3.21 -16.00
C ASP A 218 -11.50 -2.32 -15.50
N PRO A 219 -11.64 -1.08 -15.99
CA PRO A 219 -12.69 -0.16 -15.55
C PRO A 219 -14.09 -0.54 -16.04
N ALA A 220 -14.22 -1.45 -17.02
CA ALA A 220 -15.51 -1.95 -17.50
C ALA A 220 -16.11 -3.02 -16.56
N ARG A 221 -15.26 -3.65 -15.72
CA ARG A 221 -15.72 -4.60 -14.71
C ARG A 221 -16.28 -3.86 -13.50
N THR A 222 -17.61 -3.70 -13.46
CA THR A 222 -18.32 -2.91 -12.43
C THR A 222 -19.21 -3.74 -11.51
N ASP A 223 -19.44 -5.02 -11.80
CA ASP A 223 -20.24 -5.89 -10.94
C ASP A 223 -19.57 -6.07 -9.57
N VAL A 224 -20.31 -5.78 -8.50
CA VAL A 224 -19.74 -5.71 -7.16
C VAL A 224 -19.35 -7.10 -6.64
N GLU A 225 -20.12 -8.14 -6.95
CA GLU A 225 -19.85 -9.49 -6.46
C GLU A 225 -18.62 -10.07 -7.17
N ASP A 226 -18.50 -9.86 -8.48
CA ASP A 226 -17.30 -10.20 -9.25
C ASP A 226 -16.05 -9.52 -8.70
N LEU A 227 -16.13 -8.24 -8.35
CA LEU A 227 -15.01 -7.49 -7.78
C LEU A 227 -14.68 -7.96 -6.36
N ARG A 228 -15.68 -8.35 -5.57
CA ARG A 228 -15.46 -8.92 -4.23
C ARG A 228 -14.70 -10.24 -4.30
N ALA A 229 -14.93 -11.06 -5.33
CA ALA A 229 -14.17 -12.28 -5.53
C ALA A 229 -12.66 -12.03 -5.73
N LEU A 230 -12.29 -10.86 -6.28
CA LEU A 230 -10.89 -10.45 -6.44
C LEU A 230 -10.20 -10.03 -5.13
N LEU A 231 -10.97 -9.82 -4.06
CA LEU A 231 -10.46 -9.42 -2.73
C LEU A 231 -9.92 -10.59 -1.90
N ALA A 232 -9.96 -11.81 -2.43
CA ALA A 232 -9.37 -12.97 -1.78
C ALA A 232 -7.87 -12.74 -1.54
N PRO A 233 -7.34 -13.04 -0.33
CA PRO A 233 -5.91 -13.03 -0.09
C PRO A 233 -5.16 -13.91 -1.11
N PRO A 234 -3.89 -13.60 -1.42
CA PRO A 234 -3.10 -14.47 -2.27
C PRO A 234 -2.92 -15.87 -1.62
N PRO A 235 -2.49 -16.89 -2.38
CA PRO A 235 -2.09 -18.16 -1.81
C PRO A 235 -1.05 -17.99 -0.70
N PRO A 236 -1.11 -18.79 0.38
CA PRO A 236 -0.16 -18.69 1.47
C PRO A 236 1.25 -19.05 1.03
N GLY A 237 2.25 -18.61 1.80
CA GLY A 237 3.65 -18.97 1.55
C GLY A 237 4.29 -18.24 0.37
N LEU A 238 3.73 -17.08 -0.02
CA LEU A 238 4.36 -16.18 -0.99
C LEU A 238 5.20 -15.09 -0.33
N MET A 239 4.98 -14.83 0.96
CA MET A 239 5.64 -13.75 1.70
C MET A 239 6.80 -14.25 2.53
N ARG A 240 7.84 -13.41 2.63
CA ARG A 240 8.84 -13.47 3.68
C ARG A 240 8.79 -12.20 4.52
N ALA A 241 9.21 -12.31 5.77
CA ALA A 241 9.36 -11.16 6.65
C ALA A 241 10.67 -11.27 7.42
N TYR A 242 11.33 -10.14 7.65
CA TYR A 242 12.60 -10.10 8.38
C TYR A 242 12.75 -8.81 9.18
N PRO A 243 13.48 -8.84 10.32
CA PRO A 243 13.68 -7.67 11.14
C PRO A 243 14.60 -6.66 10.44
N VAL A 244 14.25 -5.38 10.55
CA VAL A 244 15.05 -4.26 10.06
C VAL A 244 15.38 -3.28 11.19
N THR A 245 16.24 -2.29 10.94
CA THR A 245 16.60 -1.32 11.97
C THR A 245 15.41 -0.45 12.41
N THR A 246 15.35 -0.12 13.70
CA THR A 246 14.38 0.82 14.28
C THR A 246 14.42 2.22 13.66
N ALA A 247 15.51 2.56 12.94
CA ALA A 247 15.67 3.83 12.23
C ALA A 247 14.51 4.15 11.27
N VAL A 248 13.85 3.14 10.67
CA VAL A 248 12.68 3.35 9.77
C VAL A 248 11.51 4.03 10.48
N SER A 249 11.41 3.91 11.81
CA SER A 249 10.35 4.55 12.60
C SER A 249 10.36 6.08 12.47
N ASN A 250 11.52 6.68 12.20
CA ASN A 250 11.64 8.09 11.86
C ASN A 250 11.47 8.31 10.36
N VAL A 251 10.36 8.93 9.96
CA VAL A 251 9.99 9.21 8.55
C VAL A 251 11.00 10.06 7.77
N ARG A 252 11.94 10.72 8.46
CA ARG A 252 13.01 11.51 7.83
C ARG A 252 14.14 10.66 7.29
N ASN A 253 14.28 9.42 7.76
CA ASN A 253 15.26 8.47 7.25
C ASN A 253 14.71 7.83 5.98
N ASN A 254 15.48 7.82 4.91
CA ASN A 254 15.01 7.35 3.60
C ASN A 254 16.11 6.71 2.74
N GLY A 255 17.08 6.03 3.37
CA GLY A 255 18.14 5.35 2.63
C GLY A 255 17.87 3.86 2.43
N PRO A 256 18.53 3.22 1.43
CA PRO A 256 18.37 1.79 1.14
C PRO A 256 18.78 0.89 2.31
N GLU A 257 19.60 1.39 3.24
CA GLU A 257 19.99 0.68 4.46
C GLU A 257 18.78 0.31 5.36
N LEU A 258 17.64 0.98 5.19
CA LEU A 258 16.40 0.65 5.93
C LEU A 258 15.81 -0.70 5.53
N LEU A 259 16.15 -1.22 4.35
CA LEU A 259 15.73 -2.53 3.86
C LEU A 259 16.67 -3.66 4.27
N LYS A 260 17.80 -3.34 4.91
CA LYS A 260 18.81 -4.32 5.27
C LYS A 260 18.27 -5.26 6.35
N GLU A 261 18.23 -6.54 6.00
CA GLU A 261 17.91 -7.62 6.93
C GLU A 261 18.92 -7.68 8.07
N LEU A 262 18.40 -7.72 9.30
CA LEU A 262 19.19 -7.93 10.51
C LEU A 262 19.28 -9.42 10.82
N ALA A 263 20.41 -9.84 11.41
CA ALA A 263 20.60 -11.22 11.84
C ALA A 263 19.65 -11.64 12.97
N ALA A 264 19.21 -10.68 13.78
CA ALA A 264 18.22 -10.84 14.85
C ALA A 264 17.53 -9.49 15.13
N PRO A 265 16.34 -9.49 15.75
CA PRO A 265 15.67 -8.27 16.21
C PRO A 265 16.56 -7.38 17.09
N GLU A 266 16.54 -6.06 16.89
CA GLU A 266 17.14 -5.06 17.80
C GLU A 266 16.40 -5.04 19.15
N GLU A 267 15.08 -5.29 19.12
CA GLU A 267 14.21 -5.35 20.28
C GLU A 267 13.65 -6.78 20.39
N GLY A 268 13.75 -7.39 21.57
CA GLY A 268 13.30 -8.77 21.79
C GLY A 268 11.80 -8.92 21.53
N THR A 269 11.44 -9.63 20.46
CA THR A 269 10.04 -9.89 20.08
C THR A 269 9.49 -11.16 20.71
N LEU A 270 8.22 -11.13 21.11
CA LEU A 270 7.50 -12.27 21.68
C LEU A 270 7.15 -13.29 20.61
N PHE A 271 8.05 -14.24 20.35
CA PHE A 271 7.72 -15.50 19.70
C PHE A 271 8.36 -16.62 20.50
#